data_AF-A0A920FF27-F1
#
_entry.id   AF-A0A920FF27-F1
#
_cell.length_a   1.000
_cell.length_b   1.000
_cell.length_c   1.000
_cell.angle_alpha   90.00
_cell.angle_beta   90.00
_cell.angle_gamma   90.00
#
_symmetry.space_group_name_H-M   'P 1'
#
loop_
_entity.id
_entity.type
_entity.pdbx_description
1 polymer ?
#
loop_
_entity_poly.entity_id
_entity_poly.type
_entity_poly.pdbx_seq_one_letter_code
_entity_poly.pdbx_strand_id
1 'polypeptide(L)'
;MAIAFILVWIPQFSYWYWVSGEIFYFTYGEAGGKFFFLNPQIKNILISYKKGWFVYTPIMFVAFIGILSLPKIKEGLFAPILIFIILNIYVLSSWWCWWFGGSFGLRAFIDCYAIMAIPLGAILHYALSNRWLKYTLPTIVILLIGFNNFQIQQYKNSAIHYWWMNKEAYWETFLKLRPTADTGK
;
A
#
# COMPACT_ATOMS: atom_id res chain seq x y z
N MET A 1 -15.81 20.50 15.55
CA MET A 1 -14.80 19.67 14.86
C MET A 1 -13.68 19.22 15.80
N ALA A 2 -13.01 20.13 16.53
CA ALA A 2 -11.94 19.76 17.48
C ALA A 2 -12.39 18.81 18.62
N ILE A 3 -13.56 19.04 19.20
CA ILE A 3 -14.12 18.16 20.25
C ILE A 3 -14.35 16.74 19.70
N ALA A 4 -14.98 16.62 18.54
CA ALA A 4 -15.19 15.32 17.89
C ALA A 4 -13.88 14.61 17.58
N PHE A 5 -12.84 15.33 17.15
CA PHE A 5 -11.51 14.77 16.95
C PHE A 5 -10.94 14.18 18.24
N ILE A 6 -11.03 14.90 19.37
CA ILE A 6 -10.53 14.43 20.67
C ILE A 6 -11.33 13.23 21.18
N LEU A 7 -12.66 13.25 21.03
CA LEU A 7 -13.55 12.18 21.52
C LEU A 7 -13.19 10.80 20.94
N VAL A 8 -12.72 10.73 19.69
CA VAL A 8 -12.35 9.46 19.04
C VAL A 8 -11.13 8.81 19.70
N TRP A 9 -10.25 9.58 20.34
CA TRP A 9 -9.04 9.05 21.00
C TRP A 9 -9.28 8.58 22.43
N ILE A 10 -10.36 9.02 23.08
CA ILE A 10 -10.65 8.69 24.47
C ILE A 10 -10.69 7.16 24.70
N PRO A 11 -11.42 6.36 23.89
CA PRO A 11 -11.44 4.91 24.08
C PRO A 11 -10.04 4.27 24.03
N GLN A 12 -9.19 4.73 23.10
CA GLN A 12 -7.83 4.21 22.94
C GLN A 12 -6.93 4.53 24.15
N PHE A 13 -6.94 5.78 24.63
CA PHE A 13 -6.14 6.19 25.77
C PHE A 13 -6.64 5.62 27.10
N SER A 14 -7.96 5.52 27.28
CA SER A 14 -8.56 4.85 28.43
C SER A 14 -8.17 3.38 28.48
N TYR A 15 -8.16 2.69 27.34
CA TYR A 15 -7.72 1.30 27.25
C TYR A 15 -6.24 1.15 27.61
N TRP A 16 -5.35 1.99 27.08
CA TRP A 16 -3.92 1.95 27.45
C TRP A 16 -3.72 2.19 28.93
N TYR A 17 -4.35 3.22 29.49
CA TYR A 17 -4.24 3.51 30.91
C TYR A 17 -4.76 2.36 31.79
N TRP A 18 -5.86 1.71 31.39
CA TRP A 18 -6.43 0.57 32.12
C TRP A 18 -5.51 -0.66 32.13
N VAL A 19 -4.79 -0.94 31.03
CA VAL A 19 -3.92 -2.13 30.91
C VAL A 19 -2.49 -1.87 31.42
N SER A 20 -1.88 -0.75 31.05
CA SER A 20 -0.46 -0.48 31.31
C SER A 20 -0.21 0.55 32.41
N GLY A 21 -1.25 1.28 32.86
CA GLY A 21 -1.09 2.42 33.77
C GLY A 21 -0.57 3.69 33.07
N GLU A 22 -0.33 3.66 31.75
CA GLU A 22 0.19 4.78 30.97
C GLU A 22 -0.83 5.30 29.95
N ILE A 23 -0.96 6.62 29.82
CA ILE A 23 -1.86 7.25 28.83
C ILE A 23 -1.36 7.04 27.40
N PHE A 24 -0.04 6.94 27.22
CA PHE A 24 0.60 6.62 25.94
C PHE A 24 1.49 5.40 26.11
N TYR A 25 1.06 4.27 25.55
CA TYR A 25 1.81 3.02 25.68
C TYR A 25 2.21 2.49 24.31
N PHE A 26 3.52 2.37 24.08
CA PHE A 26 4.07 1.90 22.82
C PHE A 26 4.23 0.37 22.81
N THR A 27 3.19 -0.31 22.36
CA THR A 27 3.05 -1.77 22.39
C THR A 27 4.12 -2.56 21.61
N TYR A 28 4.84 -1.91 20.68
CA TYR A 28 5.93 -2.56 19.93
C TYR A 28 7.32 -2.38 20.57
N GLY A 29 7.45 -1.50 21.58
CA GLY A 29 8.72 -1.16 22.19
C GLY A 29 9.38 -2.36 22.87
N GLU A 30 8.58 -3.16 23.60
CA GLU A 30 9.06 -4.37 24.28
C GLU A 30 9.54 -5.44 23.28
N ALA A 31 8.96 -5.50 22.08
CA ALA A 31 9.41 -6.37 20.99
C ALA A 31 10.60 -5.78 20.20
N GLY A 32 11.20 -4.68 20.67
CA GLY A 32 12.31 -3.98 20.00
C GLY A 32 11.91 -3.20 18.75
N GLY A 33 10.60 -3.05 18.50
CA GLY A 33 10.09 -2.32 17.36
C GLY A 33 10.39 -0.83 17.49
N LYS A 34 10.93 -0.22 16.44
CA LYS A 34 11.26 1.21 16.42
C LYS A 34 11.25 1.77 15.00
N PHE A 35 11.38 3.09 14.88
CA PHE A 35 11.60 3.74 13.60
C PHE A 35 13.09 3.96 13.33
N PHE A 36 13.49 3.70 12.08
CA PHE A 36 14.80 3.97 11.51
C PHE A 36 14.68 5.07 10.45
N PHE A 37 14.36 6.29 10.88
CA PHE A 37 14.16 7.43 9.97
C PHE A 37 15.38 7.74 9.09
N LEU A 38 16.59 7.43 9.55
CA LEU A 38 17.83 7.61 8.79
C LEU A 38 18.16 6.45 7.84
N ASN A 39 17.39 5.35 7.87
CA ASN A 39 17.56 4.20 6.98
C ASN A 39 16.20 3.71 6.44
N PRO A 40 15.43 4.58 5.74
CA PRO A 40 14.10 4.24 5.27
C PRO A 40 14.19 3.26 4.09
N GLN A 41 13.36 2.22 4.16
CA GLN A 41 13.34 1.13 3.19
C GLN A 41 12.48 1.46 1.95
N ILE A 42 12.64 2.67 1.38
CA ILE A 42 11.75 3.23 0.34
C ILE A 42 11.66 2.33 -0.89
N LYS A 43 12.81 1.89 -1.43
CA LYS A 43 12.83 0.99 -2.58
C LYS A 43 12.11 -0.33 -2.27
N ASN A 44 12.34 -0.86 -1.07
CA ASN A 44 11.77 -2.13 -0.66
C ASN A 44 10.25 -2.04 -0.51
N ILE A 45 9.74 -0.99 0.15
CA ILE A 45 8.31 -0.82 0.34
C ILE A 45 7.56 -0.59 -0.97
N LEU A 46 8.21 -0.01 -2.00
CA LEU A 46 7.57 0.27 -3.28
C LEU A 46 7.62 -0.92 -4.26
N ILE A 47 8.78 -1.58 -4.39
CA ILE A 47 9.01 -2.52 -5.51
C ILE A 47 9.64 -3.87 -5.11
N SER A 48 9.83 -4.16 -3.83
CA SER A 48 10.36 -5.47 -3.41
C SER A 48 9.41 -6.61 -3.80
N TYR A 49 9.93 -7.75 -4.21
CA TYR A 49 9.12 -8.96 -4.37
C TYR A 49 8.63 -9.54 -3.05
N LYS A 50 9.19 -9.13 -1.90
CA LYS A 50 8.68 -9.59 -0.60
C LYS A 50 7.30 -9.01 -0.31
N LYS A 51 7.12 -7.70 -0.54
CA LYS A 51 5.91 -6.95 -0.16
C LYS A 51 5.63 -5.68 -0.97
N GLY A 52 6.43 -5.32 -1.95
CA GLY A 52 6.39 -4.04 -2.66
C GLY A 52 5.00 -3.63 -3.11
N TRP A 53 4.63 -2.38 -2.78
CA TRP A 53 3.30 -1.85 -2.99
C TRP A 53 2.87 -1.91 -4.47
N PHE A 54 3.75 -1.53 -5.39
CA PHE A 54 3.47 -1.57 -6.83
C PHE A 54 3.57 -2.96 -7.45
N VAL A 55 4.19 -3.93 -6.76
CA VAL A 55 4.24 -5.33 -7.21
C VAL A 55 2.90 -6.01 -6.94
N TYR A 56 2.39 -5.86 -5.72
CA TYR A 56 1.17 -6.53 -5.27
C TYR A 56 -0.10 -5.71 -5.55
N THR A 57 0.00 -4.39 -5.67
CA THR A 57 -1.12 -3.47 -6.00
C THR A 57 -0.75 -2.53 -7.15
N PRO A 58 -0.52 -3.05 -8.37
CA PRO A 58 0.03 -2.27 -9.49
C PRO A 58 -0.86 -1.12 -9.96
N ILE A 59 -2.18 -1.17 -9.72
CA ILE A 59 -3.07 -0.03 -9.99
C ILE A 59 -2.67 1.24 -9.22
N MET A 60 -2.01 1.09 -8.06
CA MET A 60 -1.52 2.24 -7.30
C MET A 60 -0.38 2.98 -7.99
N PHE A 61 0.35 2.32 -8.91
CA PHE A 61 1.32 3.00 -9.75
C PHE A 61 0.62 3.93 -10.75
N VAL A 62 -0.51 3.51 -11.32
CA VAL A 62 -1.35 4.37 -12.19
C VAL A 62 -1.90 5.56 -11.41
N ALA A 63 -2.40 5.30 -10.20
CA ALA A 63 -2.88 6.35 -9.30
C ALA A 63 -1.74 7.34 -8.93
N PHE A 64 -0.52 6.85 -8.70
CA PHE A 64 0.64 7.67 -8.40
C PHE A 64 1.01 8.60 -9.56
N ILE A 65 1.03 8.09 -10.80
CA ILE A 65 1.20 8.92 -12.01
C ILE A 65 0.06 9.94 -12.14
N GLY A 66 -1.16 9.54 -11.75
CA GLY A 66 -2.34 10.40 -11.82
C GLY A 66 -2.28 11.66 -10.96
N ILE A 67 -1.38 11.71 -9.97
CA ILE A 67 -1.10 12.93 -9.20
C ILE A 67 -0.73 14.07 -10.15
N LEU A 68 0.05 13.80 -11.21
CA LEU A 68 0.46 14.81 -12.20
C LEU A 68 -0.71 15.41 -13.00
N SER A 69 -1.87 14.75 -13.01
CA SER A 69 -3.07 15.24 -13.69
C SER A 69 -3.92 16.15 -12.81
N LEU A 70 -3.72 16.15 -11.48
CA LEU A 70 -4.52 16.93 -10.54
C LEU A 70 -4.55 18.44 -10.84
N PRO A 71 -3.43 19.11 -11.18
CA PRO A 71 -3.46 20.55 -11.47
C PRO A 71 -4.40 20.91 -12.64
N LYS A 72 -4.62 19.99 -13.58
CA LYS A 72 -5.49 20.19 -14.74
C LYS A 72 -6.98 19.96 -14.43
N ILE A 73 -7.28 19.24 -13.34
CA ILE A 73 -8.66 18.86 -12.98
C ILE A 73 -9.17 19.70 -11.82
N LYS A 74 -8.37 19.85 -10.77
CA LYS A 74 -8.72 20.61 -9.58
C LYS A 74 -7.47 21.17 -8.91
N GLU A 75 -7.31 22.49 -9.04
CA GLU A 75 -6.25 23.23 -8.39
C GLU A 75 -6.31 23.06 -6.86
N GLY A 76 -5.14 23.15 -6.22
CA GLY A 76 -5.01 23.01 -4.76
C GLY A 76 -4.96 21.58 -4.22
N LEU A 77 -5.29 20.54 -5.01
CA LEU A 77 -5.20 19.14 -4.54
C LEU A 77 -3.84 18.48 -4.78
N PHE A 78 -3.06 18.97 -5.74
CA PHE A 78 -1.77 18.38 -6.08
C PHE A 78 -0.80 18.33 -4.89
N ALA A 79 -0.50 19.50 -4.29
CA ALA A 79 0.49 19.59 -3.23
C ALA A 79 0.08 18.82 -1.96
N PRO A 80 -1.16 18.92 -1.42
CA PRO A 80 -1.55 18.15 -0.24
C PRO A 80 -1.46 16.64 -0.45
N ILE A 81 -1.91 16.14 -1.60
CA ILE A 81 -1.87 14.68 -1.90
C ILE A 81 -0.43 14.22 -2.09
N LEU A 82 0.40 14.98 -2.83
CA LEU A 82 1.79 14.63 -3.03
C LEU A 82 2.57 14.61 -1.72
N ILE A 83 2.42 15.65 -0.89
CA ILE A 83 3.05 15.74 0.42
C ILE A 83 2.60 14.58 1.30
N PHE A 84 1.29 14.32 1.37
CA PHE A 84 0.75 13.21 2.13
C PHE A 84 1.37 11.87 1.70
N ILE A 85 1.42 11.58 0.41
CA ILE A 85 1.97 10.31 -0.09
C ILE A 85 3.48 10.20 0.16
N ILE A 86 4.24 11.26 -0.03
CA ILE A 86 5.69 11.27 0.27
C ILE A 86 5.92 10.99 1.76
N LEU A 87 5.21 11.70 2.65
CA LEU A 87 5.32 11.50 4.09
C LEU A 87 4.85 10.11 4.50
N ASN A 88 3.76 9.61 3.94
CA ASN A 88 3.24 8.27 4.21
C ASN A 88 4.26 7.19 3.82
N ILE A 89 4.82 7.25 2.60
CA ILE A 89 5.89 6.33 2.15
C ILE A 89 7.11 6.44 3.07
N TYR A 90 7.54 7.64 3.43
CA TYR A 90 8.70 7.86 4.28
C TYR A 90 8.52 7.26 5.69
N VAL A 91 7.39 7.56 6.36
CA VAL A 91 7.10 7.05 7.69
C VAL A 91 6.95 5.52 7.68
N LEU A 92 6.19 4.97 6.73
CA LEU A 92 5.98 3.53 6.64
C LEU A 92 7.27 2.77 6.30
N SER A 93 8.08 3.31 5.40
CA SER A 93 9.38 2.72 5.06
C SER A 93 10.43 2.83 6.17
N SER A 94 10.25 3.77 7.11
CA SER A 94 11.11 3.91 8.28
C SER A 94 10.76 2.94 9.40
N TRP A 95 9.64 2.23 9.34
CA TRP A 95 9.28 1.25 10.37
C TRP A 95 10.24 0.04 10.34
N TRP A 96 10.68 -0.44 11.51
CA TRP A 96 11.61 -1.58 11.63
C TRP A 96 11.18 -2.80 10.81
N CYS A 97 9.88 -3.08 10.80
CA CYS A 97 9.26 -4.11 9.99
C CYS A 97 8.58 -3.45 8.79
N TRP A 98 9.38 -2.94 7.84
CA TRP A 98 8.87 -2.27 6.63
C TRP A 98 7.92 -3.14 5.79
N TRP A 99 7.97 -4.47 5.98
CA TRP A 99 7.11 -5.46 5.30
C TRP A 99 5.78 -5.70 6.03
N PHE A 100 5.55 -5.11 7.21
CA PHE A 100 4.31 -5.13 7.98
C PHE A 100 3.69 -6.53 8.23
N GLY A 101 4.55 -7.53 8.43
CA GLY A 101 4.14 -8.88 8.84
C GLY A 101 3.44 -9.72 7.76
N GLY A 102 2.67 -10.72 8.21
CA GLY A 102 1.99 -11.69 7.35
C GLY A 102 0.67 -11.17 6.78
N SER A 103 0.58 -11.02 5.45
CA SER A 103 -0.60 -10.53 4.72
C SER A 103 -0.40 -10.64 3.20
N PHE A 104 -1.45 -10.40 2.42
CA PHE A 104 -1.33 -10.14 0.98
C PHE A 104 -0.96 -8.66 0.75
N GLY A 105 0.15 -8.41 0.05
CA GLY A 105 0.67 -7.05 -0.17
C GLY A 105 1.04 -6.31 1.12
N LEU A 106 1.10 -4.97 1.06
CA LEU A 106 1.39 -4.10 2.20
C LEU A 106 0.12 -3.54 2.82
N ARG A 107 -0.29 -4.12 3.95
CA ARG A 107 -1.47 -3.68 4.70
C ARG A 107 -1.40 -2.21 5.14
N ALA A 108 -0.21 -1.68 5.41
CA ALA A 108 -0.04 -0.31 5.91
C ALA A 108 -0.47 0.79 4.92
N PHE A 109 -0.61 0.46 3.63
CA PHE A 109 -1.09 1.42 2.63
C PHE A 109 -2.62 1.44 2.48
N ILE A 110 -3.38 0.56 3.13
CA ILE A 110 -4.84 0.50 2.96
C ILE A 110 -5.49 1.87 3.25
N ASP A 111 -5.05 2.56 4.29
CA ASP A 111 -5.60 3.86 4.70
C ASP A 111 -5.35 4.96 3.66
N CYS A 112 -4.30 4.83 2.83
CA CYS A 112 -4.02 5.80 1.78
C CYS A 112 -4.85 5.58 0.51
N TYR A 113 -5.53 4.43 0.36
CA TYR A 113 -6.25 4.09 -0.88
C TYR A 113 -7.44 5.02 -1.15
N ALA A 114 -8.14 5.47 -0.11
CA ALA A 114 -9.21 6.46 -0.25
C ALA A 114 -8.68 7.78 -0.85
N ILE A 115 -7.48 8.20 -0.43
CA ILE A 115 -6.83 9.41 -0.96
C ILE A 115 -6.31 9.15 -2.37
N MET A 116 -5.71 7.98 -2.64
CA MET A 116 -5.19 7.58 -3.95
C MET A 116 -6.28 7.36 -5.01
N ALA A 117 -7.54 7.17 -4.61
CA ALA A 117 -8.68 7.15 -5.54
C ALA A 117 -8.85 8.51 -6.26
N ILE A 118 -8.49 9.62 -5.62
CA ILE A 118 -8.58 10.97 -6.20
C ILE A 118 -7.67 11.14 -7.42
N PRO A 119 -6.34 10.91 -7.34
CA PRO A 119 -5.47 11.03 -8.52
C PRO A 119 -5.75 9.94 -9.57
N LEU A 120 -6.24 8.75 -9.18
CA LEU A 120 -6.73 7.76 -10.13
C LEU A 120 -7.95 8.26 -10.91
N GLY A 121 -8.91 8.89 -10.23
CA GLY A 121 -10.04 9.53 -10.88
C GLY A 121 -9.61 10.68 -11.80
N ALA A 122 -8.64 11.48 -11.37
CA ALA A 122 -8.12 12.61 -12.14
C ALA A 122 -7.47 12.18 -13.46
N ILE A 123 -6.66 11.13 -13.46
CA ILE A 123 -6.02 10.64 -14.70
C ILE A 123 -7.00 9.94 -15.63
N LEU A 124 -7.99 9.23 -15.09
CA LEU A 124 -9.10 8.68 -15.88
C LEU A 124 -9.96 9.78 -16.51
N HIS A 125 -10.24 10.85 -15.76
CA HIS A 125 -10.97 12.00 -16.28
C HIS A 125 -10.17 12.73 -17.37
N TYR A 126 -8.88 12.98 -17.13
CA TYR A 126 -7.97 13.54 -18.13
C TYR A 126 -7.93 12.70 -19.41
N ALA A 127 -7.93 11.37 -19.30
CA ALA A 127 -7.92 10.46 -20.43
C ALA A 127 -9.13 10.61 -21.37
N LEU A 128 -10.28 11.10 -20.89
CA LEU A 128 -11.46 11.34 -21.73
C LEU A 128 -11.22 12.37 -22.84
N SER A 129 -10.30 13.31 -22.60
CA SER A 129 -9.92 14.35 -23.58
C SER A 129 -8.99 13.84 -24.69
N ASN A 130 -8.41 12.65 -24.54
CA ASN A 130 -7.47 12.08 -25.50
C ASN A 130 -8.07 10.82 -26.14
N ARG A 131 -8.21 10.83 -27.48
CA ARG A 131 -8.85 9.75 -28.26
C ARG A 131 -8.26 8.35 -28.02
N TRP A 132 -6.97 8.26 -27.68
CA TRP A 132 -6.30 7.00 -27.39
C TRP A 132 -6.48 6.62 -25.91
N LEU A 133 -6.18 7.53 -25.00
CA LEU A 133 -6.23 7.27 -23.56
C LEU A 133 -7.64 6.95 -23.06
N LYS A 134 -8.67 7.51 -23.71
CA LYS A 134 -10.09 7.31 -23.38
C LYS A 134 -10.46 5.83 -23.26
N TYR A 135 -9.86 4.96 -24.08
CA TYR A 135 -10.13 3.52 -24.05
C TYR A 135 -8.99 2.71 -23.45
N THR A 136 -7.72 3.10 -23.68
CA THR A 136 -6.58 2.32 -23.20
C THR A 136 -6.45 2.36 -21.69
N LEU A 137 -6.62 3.53 -21.06
CA LEU A 137 -6.39 3.67 -19.62
C LEU A 137 -7.45 2.94 -18.77
N PRO A 138 -8.76 3.05 -19.04
CA PRO A 138 -9.76 2.23 -18.34
C PRO A 138 -9.54 0.72 -18.55
N THR A 139 -9.15 0.31 -19.77
CA THR A 139 -8.85 -1.10 -20.07
C THR A 139 -7.67 -1.60 -19.21
N ILE A 140 -6.59 -0.82 -19.11
CA ILE A 140 -5.46 -1.12 -18.23
C ILE A 140 -5.92 -1.22 -16.78
N VAL A 141 -6.74 -0.29 -16.29
CA VAL A 141 -7.25 -0.32 -14.91
C VAL A 141 -8.06 -1.60 -14.65
N ILE A 142 -8.96 -2.00 -15.55
CA ILE A 142 -9.73 -3.24 -15.43
C ILE A 142 -8.82 -4.46 -15.40
N LEU A 143 -7.82 -4.52 -16.29
CA LEU A 143 -6.83 -5.61 -16.31
C LEU A 143 -6.01 -5.67 -15.01
N LEU A 144 -5.60 -4.53 -14.46
CA LEU A 144 -4.85 -4.47 -13.20
C LEU A 144 -5.71 -4.88 -11.99
N ILE A 145 -7.00 -4.55 -11.98
CA ILE A 145 -7.95 -5.04 -10.97
C ILE A 145 -8.10 -6.56 -11.08
N GLY A 146 -8.28 -7.07 -12.30
CA GLY A 146 -8.35 -8.52 -12.55
C GLY A 146 -7.07 -9.23 -12.10
N PHE A 147 -5.91 -8.66 -12.41
CA PHE A 147 -4.60 -9.18 -12.00
C PHE A 147 -4.41 -9.17 -10.48
N ASN A 148 -4.83 -8.10 -9.78
CA ASN A 148 -4.78 -8.06 -8.32
C ASN A 148 -5.69 -9.13 -7.68
N ASN A 149 -6.90 -9.32 -8.22
CA ASN A 149 -7.80 -10.40 -7.77
C ASN A 149 -7.21 -11.79 -8.04
N PHE A 150 -6.55 -11.97 -9.18
CA PHE A 150 -5.83 -13.20 -9.49
C PHE A 150 -4.70 -13.46 -8.47
N GLN A 151 -3.90 -12.45 -8.14
CA GLN A 151 -2.88 -12.58 -7.09
C GLN A 151 -3.46 -12.88 -5.70
N ILE A 152 -4.65 -12.34 -5.37
CA ILE A 152 -5.36 -12.72 -4.14
C ILE A 152 -5.69 -14.22 -4.16
N GLN A 153 -6.09 -14.77 -5.30
CA GLN A 153 -6.32 -16.21 -5.42
C GLN A 153 -5.02 -17.02 -5.29
N GLN A 154 -3.92 -16.55 -5.86
CA GLN A 154 -2.59 -17.16 -5.67
C GLN A 154 -2.20 -17.17 -4.19
N TYR A 155 -2.46 -16.09 -3.47
CA TYR A 155 -2.24 -15.99 -2.03
C TYR A 155 -3.09 -16.98 -1.24
N LYS A 156 -4.39 -17.09 -1.55
CA LYS A 156 -5.30 -18.07 -0.92
C LYS A 156 -4.88 -19.52 -1.14
N ASN A 157 -4.28 -19.80 -2.28
CA ASN A 157 -3.76 -21.12 -2.64
C ASN A 157 -2.29 -21.34 -2.24
N SER A 158 -1.72 -20.44 -1.42
CA SER A 158 -0.33 -20.49 -0.95
C SER A 158 0.74 -20.39 -2.04
N ALA A 159 0.38 -20.06 -3.29
CA ALA A 159 1.35 -19.77 -4.35
C ALA A 159 2.12 -18.47 -4.07
N ILE A 160 1.44 -17.46 -3.50
CA ILE A 160 2.10 -16.30 -2.90
C ILE A 160 2.14 -16.50 -1.39
N HIS A 161 3.32 -16.78 -0.84
CA HIS A 161 3.47 -16.97 0.60
C HIS A 161 3.35 -15.64 1.36
N TYR A 162 2.67 -15.63 2.51
CA TYR A 162 2.47 -14.39 3.30
C TYR A 162 3.76 -13.77 3.88
N TRP A 163 4.87 -14.52 3.87
CA TRP A 163 6.14 -14.17 4.54
C TRP A 163 7.42 -14.34 3.69
N TRP A 164 7.50 -15.40 2.88
CA TRP A 164 8.75 -15.90 2.28
C TRP A 164 8.81 -15.65 0.76
N MET A 165 8.20 -14.58 0.29
CA MET A 165 8.36 -14.18 -1.12
C MET A 165 9.72 -13.52 -1.35
N ASN A 166 10.37 -13.93 -2.43
CA ASN A 166 11.54 -13.31 -3.03
C ASN A 166 11.31 -13.23 -4.55
N LYS A 167 12.33 -12.78 -5.30
CA LYS A 167 12.22 -12.61 -6.74
C LYS A 167 11.98 -13.95 -7.43
N GLU A 168 12.74 -14.97 -7.05
CA GLU A 168 12.73 -16.31 -7.63
C GLU A 168 11.35 -16.96 -7.46
N ALA A 169 10.85 -16.99 -6.22
CA ALA A 169 9.53 -17.54 -5.89
C ALA A 169 8.38 -16.79 -6.58
N TYR A 170 8.47 -15.45 -6.68
CA TYR A 170 7.46 -14.65 -7.37
C TYR A 170 7.37 -15.01 -8.85
N TRP A 171 8.52 -15.13 -9.53
CA TRP A 171 8.56 -15.47 -10.95
C TRP A 171 8.25 -16.94 -11.22
N GLU A 172 8.64 -17.84 -10.31
CA GLU A 172 8.29 -19.26 -10.38
C GLU A 172 6.78 -19.48 -10.36
N THR A 173 6.07 -18.73 -9.51
CA THR A 173 4.61 -18.82 -9.35
C THR A 173 3.85 -17.82 -10.21
N PHE A 174 4.54 -17.04 -11.06
CA PHE A 174 3.91 -16.04 -11.91
C PHE A 174 2.84 -16.67 -12.81
N LEU A 175 1.61 -16.15 -12.73
CA LEU A 175 0.44 -16.68 -13.45
C LEU A 175 0.08 -18.15 -13.13
N LYS A 176 0.62 -18.74 -12.06
CA LYS A 176 0.23 -20.07 -11.56
C LYS A 176 -0.67 -19.93 -10.33
N LEU A 177 -1.80 -20.62 -10.33
CA LEU A 177 -2.75 -20.59 -9.21
C LEU A 177 -2.29 -21.37 -7.98
N ARG A 178 -1.34 -22.29 -8.13
CA ARG A 178 -0.83 -23.15 -7.06
C ARG A 178 0.70 -23.15 -7.12
N PRO A 179 1.37 -23.35 -5.97
CA PRO A 179 2.82 -23.50 -5.96
C PRO A 179 3.22 -24.70 -6.82
N THR A 180 4.40 -24.62 -7.43
CA THR A 180 4.99 -25.78 -8.10
C THR A 180 5.28 -26.82 -7.02
N ALA A 181 4.98 -28.10 -7.30
CA ALA A 181 5.24 -29.16 -6.33
C ALA A 181 6.72 -29.14 -5.93
N ASP A 182 6.98 -29.31 -4.63
CA ASP A 182 8.32 -29.31 -4.06
C ASP A 182 9.10 -30.49 -4.65
N THR A 183 9.83 -30.25 -5.75
CA THR A 183 10.77 -31.23 -6.28
C THR A 183 11.99 -31.17 -5.37
N GLY A 184 11.90 -31.84 -4.21
CA GLY A 184 12.92 -31.84 -3.16
C GLY A 184 14.33 -32.09 -3.69
N LYS A 185 15.01 -31.00 -4.06
CA LYS A 185 16.38 -30.94 -4.53
C LYS A 185 17.13 -29.96 -3.66
#